data_AF-A0A0A7MH58-F1
#
_entry.id   AF-A0A0A7MH58-F1
#
_cell.length_a   1.000
_cell.length_b   1.000
_cell.length_c   1.000
_cell.angle_alpha   90.00
_cell.angle_beta   90.00
_cell.angle_gamma   90.00
#
_symmetry.space_group_name_H-M   'P 1'
#
loop_
_entity.id
_entity.type
_entity.pdbx_description
1 polymer ?
#
loop_
_entity_poly.entity_id
_entity_poly.type
_entity_poly.pdbx_seq_one_letter_code
_entity_poly.pdbx_strand_id
1 'polypeptide(L)'
;MNLNATLIGQLIAFALFVAFCMKYVWPPLIKAIEERQANIANALASAEKARQEQADSKAAADQEILKAKEEAQKIIDLATKRRNEILESVQAEAEIERQRIIEQGRAEVESERKRVQEELRQKVAALAVAGAEKIVGRSVDQAANNDIIDKLVAEL
;
A
#
# COMPACT_ATOMS: atom_id res chain seq x y z
N MET A 1 -79.29 -56.98 -55.17
CA MET A 1 -79.42 -55.64 -54.56
C MET A 1 -78.99 -54.66 -55.64
N ASN A 2 -79.95 -53.98 -56.26
CA ASN A 2 -79.70 -53.20 -57.48
C ASN A 2 -78.83 -51.97 -57.17
N LEU A 3 -77.83 -51.73 -58.03
CA LEU A 3 -77.01 -50.52 -57.99
C LEU A 3 -77.93 -49.33 -58.34
N ASN A 4 -78.46 -48.67 -57.31
CA ASN A 4 -79.38 -47.54 -57.46
C ASN A 4 -78.60 -46.22 -57.53
N ALA A 5 -79.20 -45.21 -58.17
CA ALA A 5 -78.64 -43.85 -58.27
C ALA A 5 -78.27 -43.22 -56.91
N THR A 6 -78.88 -43.70 -55.82
CA THR A 6 -78.54 -43.34 -54.44
C THR A 6 -77.10 -43.70 -54.05
N LEU A 7 -76.55 -44.79 -54.57
CA LEU A 7 -75.17 -45.21 -54.27
C LEU A 7 -74.15 -44.27 -54.93
N ILE A 8 -74.43 -43.79 -56.14
CA ILE A 8 -73.61 -42.79 -56.84
C ILE A 8 -73.69 -41.44 -56.10
N GLY A 9 -74.88 -41.01 -55.71
CA GLY A 9 -75.06 -39.78 -54.91
C GLY A 9 -74.33 -39.83 -53.57
N GLN A 10 -74.37 -40.98 -52.88
CA GLN A 10 -73.67 -41.18 -51.61
C GLN A 10 -72.15 -41.21 -51.78
N LEU A 11 -71.64 -41.74 -52.89
CA LEU A 11 -70.20 -41.73 -53.21
C LEU A 11 -69.70 -40.32 -53.52
N ILE A 12 -70.49 -39.51 -54.25
CA ILE A 12 -70.17 -38.09 -54.50
C ILE A 12 -70.18 -37.28 -53.19
N ALA A 13 -71.20 -37.47 -52.35
CA ALA A 13 -71.28 -36.82 -51.04
C ALA A 13 -70.10 -37.22 -50.13
N PHE A 14 -69.72 -38.49 -50.12
CA PHE A 14 -68.55 -38.98 -49.39
C PHE A 14 -67.24 -38.37 -49.92
N ALA A 15 -67.06 -38.31 -51.24
CA ALA A 15 -65.89 -37.70 -51.85
C ALA A 15 -65.76 -36.20 -51.53
N LEU A 16 -66.86 -35.44 -51.59
CA LEU A 16 -66.90 -34.03 -51.20
C LEU A 16 -66.60 -33.84 -49.70
N PHE A 17 -67.13 -34.72 -48.84
CA PHE A 17 -66.84 -34.69 -47.40
C PHE A 17 -65.36 -34.95 -47.10
N VAL A 18 -64.76 -35.97 -47.73
CA VAL A 18 -63.33 -36.27 -47.59
C VAL A 18 -62.48 -35.10 -48.10
N ALA A 19 -62.82 -34.51 -49.24
CA ALA A 19 -62.13 -33.33 -49.76
C ALA A 19 -62.20 -32.13 -48.79
N PHE A 20 -63.37 -31.91 -48.16
CA PHE A 20 -63.54 -30.88 -47.15
C PHE A 20 -62.71 -31.16 -45.89
N CYS A 21 -62.74 -32.39 -45.36
CA CYS A 21 -61.93 -32.77 -44.21
C CYS A 21 -60.42 -32.65 -44.48
N MET A 22 -59.96 -33.08 -45.66
CA MET A 22 -58.56 -32.96 -46.07
C MET A 22 -58.11 -31.50 -46.16
N LYS A 23 -58.98 -30.60 -46.63
CA LYS A 23 -58.61 -29.18 -46.81
C LYS A 23 -58.80 -28.32 -45.57
N TYR A 24 -59.79 -28.60 -44.73
CA TYR A 24 -60.15 -27.72 -43.62
C TYR A 24 -59.88 -28.31 -42.24
N VAL A 25 -59.88 -29.63 -42.06
CA VAL A 25 -59.75 -30.26 -40.74
C VAL A 25 -58.33 -30.80 -40.51
N TRP A 26 -57.73 -31.42 -41.53
CA TRP A 26 -56.38 -31.99 -41.43
C TRP A 26 -55.28 -30.93 -41.20
N PRO A 27 -55.25 -29.79 -41.92
CA PRO A 27 -54.17 -28.83 -41.76
C PRO A 27 -54.10 -28.18 -40.37
N PRO A 28 -55.22 -27.73 -39.75
CA PRO A 28 -55.19 -27.22 -38.37
C PRO A 28 -54.74 -28.28 -37.35
N LEU A 29 -55.13 -29.54 -37.54
CA LEU A 29 -54.78 -30.63 -36.61
C LEU A 29 -53.27 -30.91 -36.63
N ILE A 30 -52.68 -31.06 -37.82
CA ILE A 30 -51.24 -31.28 -37.96
C ILE A 30 -50.47 -30.07 -37.45
N LYS A 31 -50.91 -28.85 -37.79
CA LYS A 31 -50.27 -27.62 -37.32
C LYS A 31 -50.24 -27.53 -35.79
N ALA A 32 -51.31 -27.91 -35.10
CA ALA A 32 -51.36 -27.92 -33.63
C ALA A 32 -50.40 -28.97 -33.02
N ILE A 33 -50.20 -30.11 -33.69
CA ILE A 33 -49.25 -31.14 -33.26
C ILE A 33 -47.81 -30.65 -33.48
N GLU A 34 -47.51 -30.10 -34.66
CA GLU A 34 -46.19 -29.56 -34.99
C GLU A 34 -45.81 -28.39 -34.07
N GLU A 35 -46.75 -27.49 -33.78
CA GLU A 35 -46.51 -26.37 -32.86
C GLU A 35 -46.17 -26.86 -31.44
N ARG A 36 -46.87 -27.89 -30.94
CA ARG A 36 -46.52 -28.53 -29.67
C ARG A 36 -45.14 -29.17 -29.69
N GLN A 37 -44.81 -29.90 -30.76
CA GLN A 37 -43.49 -30.53 -30.90
C GLN A 37 -42.38 -29.48 -30.97
N ALA A 38 -42.57 -28.42 -31.76
CA ALA A 38 -41.63 -27.32 -31.88
C ALA A 38 -41.45 -26.58 -30.56
N ASN A 39 -42.53 -26.32 -29.81
CA ASN A 39 -42.44 -25.69 -28.50
C ASN A 39 -41.66 -26.53 -27.49
N ILE A 40 -41.87 -27.85 -27.47
CA ILE A 40 -41.12 -28.76 -26.59
C ILE A 40 -39.64 -28.80 -27.00
N ALA A 41 -39.35 -28.93 -28.30
CA ALA A 41 -37.98 -28.95 -28.80
C ALA A 41 -37.24 -27.64 -28.49
N ASN A 42 -37.89 -26.49 -28.71
CA ASN A 42 -37.33 -25.18 -28.38
C ASN A 42 -37.14 -24.98 -26.88
N ALA A 43 -38.07 -25.45 -26.05
CA ALA A 43 -37.94 -25.38 -24.59
C ALA A 43 -36.80 -26.26 -24.07
N LEU A 44 -36.61 -27.46 -24.63
CA LEU A 44 -35.48 -28.34 -24.29
C LEU A 44 -34.14 -27.74 -24.74
N ALA A 45 -34.08 -27.23 -25.98
CA ALA A 45 -32.87 -26.60 -26.50
C ALA A 45 -32.48 -25.33 -25.72
N SER A 46 -33.46 -24.51 -25.33
CA SER A 46 -33.20 -23.32 -24.52
C SER A 46 -32.78 -23.67 -23.10
N ALA A 47 -33.37 -24.70 -22.49
CA ALA A 47 -32.98 -25.18 -21.18
C ALA A 47 -31.54 -25.72 -21.17
N GLU A 48 -31.16 -26.50 -22.19
CA GLU A 48 -29.79 -27.02 -22.30
C GLU A 48 -28.78 -25.88 -22.53
N LYS A 49 -29.11 -24.93 -23.43
CA LYS A 49 -28.29 -23.75 -23.66
C LYS A 49 -28.13 -22.90 -22.40
N ALA A 50 -29.21 -22.65 -21.66
CA ALA A 50 -29.16 -21.91 -20.40
C ALA A 50 -28.31 -22.62 -19.34
N ARG A 51 -28.38 -23.96 -19.28
CA ARG A 51 -27.55 -24.76 -18.38
C ARG A 51 -26.06 -24.68 -18.75
N GLN A 52 -25.76 -24.73 -20.05
CA GLN A 52 -24.39 -24.59 -20.54
C GLN A 52 -23.84 -23.18 -20.27
N GLU A 53 -24.60 -22.13 -20.61
CA GLU A 53 -24.22 -20.75 -20.34
C GLU A 53 -24.03 -20.49 -18.84
N GLN A 54 -24.86 -21.09 -17.98
CA GLN A 54 -24.68 -21.01 -16.53
C GLN A 54 -23.39 -21.68 -16.07
N ALA A 55 -23.06 -22.86 -16.61
CA ALA A 55 -21.83 -23.57 -16.29
C ALA A 55 -20.59 -22.77 -16.73
N ASP A 56 -20.62 -22.23 -17.94
CA ASP A 56 -19.54 -21.42 -18.52
C ASP A 56 -19.36 -20.11 -17.74
N SER A 57 -20.46 -19.42 -17.40
CA SER A 57 -20.45 -18.20 -16.60
C SER A 57 -19.89 -18.45 -15.20
N LYS A 58 -20.27 -19.56 -14.57
CA LYS A 58 -19.73 -19.95 -13.27
C LYS A 58 -18.23 -20.24 -13.34
N ALA A 59 -17.79 -20.99 -14.35
CA ALA A 59 -16.37 -21.27 -14.55
C ALA A 59 -15.56 -19.98 -14.80
N ALA A 60 -16.09 -19.04 -15.59
CA ALA A 60 -15.46 -17.75 -15.82
C ALA A 60 -15.39 -16.91 -14.53
N ALA A 61 -16.46 -16.88 -13.74
CA ALA A 61 -16.48 -16.19 -12.45
C ALA A 61 -15.46 -16.78 -11.46
N ASP A 62 -15.39 -18.11 -11.36
CA ASP A 62 -14.42 -18.80 -10.50
C ASP A 62 -12.97 -18.50 -10.94
N GLN A 63 -12.70 -18.49 -12.25
CA GLN A 63 -11.39 -18.09 -12.79
C GLN A 63 -11.06 -16.63 -12.47
N GLU A 64 -12.03 -15.72 -12.59
CA GLU A 64 -11.81 -14.30 -12.30
C GLU A 64 -11.52 -14.08 -10.81
N ILE A 65 -12.22 -14.78 -9.92
CA ILE A 65 -11.94 -14.76 -8.48
C ILE A 65 -10.53 -15.27 -8.19
N LEU A 66 -10.08 -16.33 -8.85
CA LEU A 66 -8.72 -16.84 -8.69
C LEU A 66 -7.67 -15.82 -9.15
N LYS A 67 -7.85 -15.23 -10.33
CA LYS A 67 -6.96 -14.17 -10.83
C LYS A 67 -6.91 -12.97 -9.89
N ALA A 68 -8.07 -12.51 -9.42
CA ALA A 68 -8.16 -11.40 -8.48
C ALA A 68 -7.42 -11.70 -7.16
N LYS A 69 -7.49 -12.94 -6.66
CA LYS A 69 -6.72 -13.37 -5.48
C LYS A 69 -5.22 -13.38 -5.73
N GLU A 70 -4.77 -13.87 -6.89
CA GLU A 70 -3.36 -13.83 -7.27
C GLU A 70 -2.84 -12.39 -7.40
N GLU A 71 -3.61 -11.50 -8.02
CA GLU A 71 -3.28 -10.08 -8.13
C GLU A 71 -3.24 -9.40 -6.77
N ALA A 72 -4.20 -9.67 -5.89
CA ALA A 72 -4.20 -9.16 -4.53
C ALA A 72 -2.95 -9.61 -3.76
N GLN A 73 -2.56 -10.89 -3.88
CA GLN A 73 -1.33 -11.39 -3.25
C GLN A 73 -0.09 -10.70 -3.82
N LYS A 74 0.00 -10.51 -5.14
CA LYS A 74 1.10 -9.77 -5.78
C LYS A 74 1.18 -8.32 -5.29
N ILE A 75 0.04 -7.65 -5.09
CA ILE A 75 0.00 -6.28 -4.55
C ILE A 75 0.53 -6.26 -3.11
N ILE A 76 0.11 -7.21 -2.27
CA ILE A 76 0.58 -7.32 -0.88
C ILE A 76 2.09 -7.58 -0.84
N ASP A 77 2.59 -8.47 -1.68
CA ASP A 77 4.02 -8.79 -1.76
C ASP A 77 4.82 -7.58 -2.23
N LEU A 78 4.34 -6.87 -3.25
CA LEU A 78 4.97 -5.63 -3.74
C LEU A 78 4.97 -4.53 -2.67
N ALA A 79 3.85 -4.34 -1.97
CA ALA A 79 3.74 -3.37 -0.89
C ALA A 79 4.70 -3.71 0.26
N THR A 80 4.81 -4.99 0.63
CA THR A 80 5.73 -5.46 1.67
C THR A 80 7.18 -5.23 1.27
N LYS A 81 7.53 -5.56 0.03
CA LYS A 81 8.87 -5.32 -0.52
C LYS A 81 9.21 -3.83 -0.50
N ARG A 82 8.30 -2.98 -1.00
CA ARG A 82 8.48 -1.53 -1.03
C ARG A 82 8.62 -0.94 0.37
N ARG A 83 7.83 -1.41 1.33
CA ARG A 83 7.94 -1.01 2.73
C ARG A 83 9.31 -1.35 3.30
N ASN A 84 9.84 -2.54 3.01
CA ASN A 84 11.15 -2.95 3.49
C ASN A 84 12.27 -2.10 2.85
N GLU A 85 12.19 -1.84 1.54
CA GLU A 85 13.12 -0.92 0.86
C GLU A 85 13.13 0.49 1.48
N ILE A 86 11.95 1.02 1.81
CA ILE A 86 11.82 2.33 2.48
C ILE A 86 12.41 2.28 3.89
N LEU A 87 12.16 1.20 4.65
CA LEU A 87 12.73 1.04 5.99
C LEU A 87 14.25 0.97 5.95
N GLU A 88 14.83 0.23 5.00
CA GLU A 88 16.28 0.18 4.80
C GLU A 88 16.85 1.55 4.42
N SER A 89 16.20 2.29 3.51
CA SER A 89 16.67 3.63 3.13
C SER A 89 16.60 4.61 4.30
N VAL A 90 15.52 4.58 5.07
CA VAL A 90 15.35 5.43 6.26
C VAL A 90 16.36 5.07 7.34
N GLN A 91 16.65 3.79 7.56
CA GLN A 91 17.69 3.38 8.51
C GLN A 91 19.08 3.85 8.09
N ALA A 92 19.42 3.74 6.80
CA ALA A 92 20.68 4.24 6.28
C ALA A 92 20.81 5.76 6.43
N GLU A 93 19.75 6.50 6.11
CA GLU A 93 19.72 7.96 6.23
C GLU A 93 19.78 8.42 7.69
N ALA A 94 19.08 7.72 8.59
CA ALA A 94 19.14 7.97 10.03
C ALA A 94 20.54 7.70 10.60
N GLU A 95 21.24 6.67 10.12
CA GLU A 95 22.61 6.37 10.53
C GLU A 95 23.60 7.45 10.08
N ILE A 96 23.45 7.96 8.85
CA ILE A 96 24.23 9.08 8.34
C ILE A 96 23.99 10.34 9.18
N GLU A 97 22.73 10.66 9.47
CA GLU A 97 22.38 11.84 10.26
C GLU A 97 22.87 11.72 11.71
N ARG A 98 22.77 10.51 12.30
CA ARG A 98 23.36 10.22 13.62
C ARG A 98 24.86 10.50 13.63
N GLN A 99 25.60 10.04 12.61
CA GLN A 99 27.04 10.29 12.51
C GLN A 99 27.34 11.78 12.36
N ARG A 100 26.58 12.51 11.54
CA ARG A 100 26.69 13.97 11.39
C ARG A 100 26.48 14.69 12.71
N ILE A 101 25.44 14.35 13.48
CA ILE A 101 25.17 14.96 14.79
C ILE A 101 26.32 14.70 15.76
N ILE A 102 26.86 13.47 15.79
CA ILE A 102 28.00 13.14 16.66
C ILE A 102 29.24 13.93 16.27
N GLU A 103 29.51 14.08 14.96
CA GLU A 103 30.66 14.85 14.47
C GLU A 103 30.52 16.34 14.81
N GLN A 104 29.34 16.92 14.61
CA GLN A 104 29.06 18.30 15.01
C GLN A 104 29.22 18.51 16.52
N GLY A 105 28.68 17.59 17.34
CA GLY A 105 28.84 17.65 18.79
C GLY A 105 30.30 17.54 19.23
N ARG A 106 31.12 16.71 18.57
CA ARG A 106 32.56 16.65 18.83
C ARG A 106 33.27 17.96 18.48
N ALA A 107 32.93 18.57 17.35
CA ALA A 107 33.49 19.85 16.94
C ALA A 107 33.11 20.98 17.93
N GLU A 108 31.88 21.00 18.41
CA GLU A 108 31.40 21.95 19.41
C GLU A 108 32.13 21.76 20.76
N VAL A 109 32.28 20.51 21.22
CA VAL A 109 33.05 20.20 22.43
C VAL A 109 34.52 20.62 22.28
N GLU A 110 35.14 20.42 21.12
CA GLU A 110 36.52 20.86 20.89
C GLU A 110 36.65 22.39 20.92
N SER A 111 35.69 23.09 20.32
CA SER A 111 35.60 24.56 20.36
C SER A 111 35.46 25.08 21.80
N GLU A 112 34.54 24.49 22.58
CA GLU A 112 34.35 24.82 23.99
C GLU A 112 35.60 24.53 24.83
N ARG A 113 36.29 23.42 24.58
CA ARG A 113 37.57 23.12 25.25
C ARG A 113 38.62 24.19 24.97
N LYS A 114 38.72 24.67 23.73
CA LYS A 114 39.65 25.76 23.38
C LYS A 114 39.27 27.06 24.09
N ARG A 115 37.97 27.40 24.13
CA ARG A 115 37.48 28.58 24.86
C ARG A 115 37.79 28.51 26.35
N VAL A 116 37.51 27.37 26.99
CA VAL A 116 37.79 27.13 28.41
C VAL A 116 39.30 27.16 28.70
N GLN A 117 40.14 26.61 27.82
CA GLN A 117 41.60 26.70 27.96
C GLN A 117 42.11 28.14 27.92
N GLU A 118 41.54 28.97 27.04
CA GLU A 118 41.92 30.38 26.93
C GLU A 118 41.48 31.17 28.17
N GLU A 119 40.27 30.93 28.68
CA GLU A 119 39.80 31.48 29.96
C GLU A 119 40.70 31.05 31.13
N LEU A 120 41.11 29.79 31.17
CA LEU A 120 42.04 29.27 32.17
C LEU A 120 43.41 29.94 32.08
N ARG A 121 43.95 30.16 30.88
CA ARG A 121 45.21 30.90 30.69
C ARG A 121 45.14 32.31 31.25
N GLN A 122 44.05 33.03 30.99
CA GLN A 122 43.83 34.37 31.55
C GLN A 122 43.77 34.35 33.08
N LYS A 123 43.03 33.40 33.67
CA LYS A 123 42.94 33.25 35.13
C LYS A 123 44.28 32.86 35.77
N VAL A 124 45.05 31.98 35.13
CA VAL A 124 46.38 31.57 35.59
C VAL A 124 47.38 32.73 35.49
N ALA A 125 47.34 33.54 34.43
CA ALA A 125 48.17 34.73 34.31
C ALA A 125 47.87 35.73 35.44
N ALA A 126 46.58 35.98 35.73
CA ALA A 126 46.17 36.83 36.85
C ALA A 126 46.64 36.28 38.21
N LEU A 127 46.52 34.97 38.44
CA LEU A 127 47.02 34.31 39.65
C LEU A 127 48.55 34.35 39.75
N ALA A 128 49.27 34.23 38.64
CA ALA A 128 50.73 34.32 38.61
C ALA A 128 51.23 35.73 38.95
N VAL A 129 50.56 36.78 38.45
CA VAL A 129 50.85 38.18 38.82
C VAL A 129 50.56 38.40 40.30
N ALA A 130 49.39 37.99 40.80
CA ALA A 130 49.06 38.10 42.23
C ALA A 130 50.04 37.32 43.13
N GLY A 131 50.51 36.15 42.67
CA GLY A 131 51.54 35.37 43.34
C GLY A 131 52.89 36.07 43.36
N ALA A 132 53.30 36.66 42.23
CA ALA A 132 54.52 37.45 42.11
C ALA A 132 54.48 38.70 42.99
N GLU A 133 53.36 39.45 43.00
CA GLU A 133 53.13 40.59 43.90
C GLU A 133 53.24 40.18 45.37
N LYS A 134 52.67 39.04 45.76
CA LYS A 134 52.74 38.54 47.13
C LYS A 134 54.15 38.10 47.53
N ILE A 135 54.92 37.51 46.61
CA ILE A 135 56.32 37.16 46.85
C ILE A 135 57.18 38.42 46.98
N VAL A 136 57.02 39.38 46.06
CA VAL A 136 57.73 40.67 46.09
C VAL A 136 57.40 41.41 47.38
N GLY A 137 56.11 41.54 47.73
CA GLY A 137 55.67 42.14 48.98
C GLY A 137 56.29 41.47 50.20
N ARG A 138 56.38 40.15 50.23
CA ARG A 138 57.02 39.40 51.34
C ARG A 138 58.54 39.58 51.39
N SER A 139 59.21 39.64 50.23
CA SER A 139 60.66 39.91 50.16
C SER A 139 61.00 41.37 50.51
N VAL A 140 60.14 42.32 50.16
CA VAL A 140 60.26 43.72 50.60
C VAL A 140 60.01 43.81 52.09
N ASP A 141 59.01 43.12 52.66
CA ASP A 141 58.77 43.13 54.11
C ASP A 141 59.93 42.49 54.90
N GLN A 142 60.59 41.47 54.34
CA GLN A 142 61.75 40.83 54.97
C GLN A 142 63.07 41.61 54.80
N ALA A 143 63.20 42.45 53.77
CA ALA A 143 64.39 43.28 53.53
C ALA A 143 64.23 44.75 53.98
N ALA A 144 63.01 45.29 54.02
CA ALA A 144 62.72 46.71 54.26
C ALA A 144 62.36 47.04 55.72
N ASN A 145 62.22 46.06 56.62
CA ASN A 145 61.79 46.31 57.99
C ASN A 145 62.90 46.72 58.98
N ASN A 146 64.16 46.80 58.55
CA ASN A 146 65.24 47.33 59.41
C ASN A 146 65.83 48.65 58.86
N ASP A 147 65.92 48.80 57.55
CA ASP A 147 66.65 49.95 56.95
C ASP A 147 65.85 51.26 56.91
N ILE A 148 64.50 51.20 56.99
CA ILE A 148 63.64 52.40 56.99
C ILE A 148 63.47 52.97 58.41
N ILE A 149 63.46 52.13 59.44
CA ILE A 149 63.37 52.59 60.83
C ILE A 149 64.71 53.21 61.28
N ASP A 150 65.84 52.62 60.89
CA ASP A 150 67.16 53.16 61.24
C ASP A 150 67.46 54.50 60.56
N LYS A 151 66.92 54.76 59.36
CA LYS A 151 67.06 56.06 58.70
C LYS A 151 66.11 57.13 59.24
N LEU A 152 64.92 56.77 59.71
CA LEU A 152 63.99 57.75 60.30
C LEU A 152 64.40 58.18 61.72
N VAL A 153 65.11 57.32 62.46
CA VAL A 153 65.65 57.64 63.79
C VAL A 153 66.99 58.40 63.70
N ALA A 154 67.69 58.36 62.55
CA ALA A 154 68.92 59.11 62.34
C ALA A 154 68.71 60.59 61.90
N GLU A 155 67.46 60.98 61.58
CA GLU A 155 67.09 62.36 61.21
C GLU A 155 66.28 63.10 62.30
N LEU A 156 66.23 62.56 63.52
CA LEU A 156 65.82 63.25 64.76
C LEU A 156 66.93 63.15 65.81
#